data_AF-A0A0Q4IL66-F1
#
_entry.id   AF-A0A0Q4IL66-F1
#
_cell.length_a   1.000
_cell.length_b   1.000
_cell.length_c   1.000
_cell.angle_alpha   90.00
_cell.angle_beta   90.00
_cell.angle_gamma   90.00
#
_symmetry.space_group_name_H-M   'P 1'
#
loop_
_entity.id
_entity.type
_entity.pdbx_description
1 polymer ?
#
loop_
_entity_poly.entity_id
_entity_poly.type
_entity_poly.pdbx_seq_one_letter_code
_entity_poly.pdbx_strand_id
1 'polypeptide(L)'
;MGRSFLLVAVIYFVTVTTSAIIFEIAEGKYDAVDSFWWAFTTATTTGYGDIYPVTKTGRAVALFLMHFGPGFAFPMMTAIMSAKLIVDSDAFTHGEQEQLKEDIAAIRGMMTPANDRGFAAAARLEADMRRYLHDEEPTRRAQCLDEFRQRLALTPWADAEHRSDRDRED
;
A
#
# COMPACT_ATOMS: atom_id res chain seq x y z
N MET A 1 -11.27 16.64 -8.18
CA MET A 1 -12.73 16.42 -8.00
C MET A 1 -13.45 16.47 -9.34
N GLY A 2 -13.27 17.54 -10.13
CA GLY A 2 -14.06 17.80 -11.33
C GLY A 2 -14.01 16.72 -12.41
N ARG A 3 -12.86 16.46 -13.03
CA ARG A 3 -12.82 15.73 -14.31
C ARG A 3 -13.37 14.30 -14.23
N SER A 4 -12.85 13.42 -13.38
CA SER A 4 -13.31 12.02 -13.34
C SER A 4 -14.76 11.86 -12.88
N PHE A 5 -15.18 12.62 -11.86
CA PHE A 5 -16.57 12.62 -11.40
C PHE A 5 -17.53 13.16 -12.46
N LEU A 6 -17.18 14.28 -13.09
CA LEU A 6 -17.95 14.89 -14.17
C LEU A 6 -18.01 13.96 -15.39
N LEU A 7 -16.93 13.26 -15.72
CA LEU A 7 -16.92 12.28 -16.79
C LEU A 7 -17.88 11.12 -16.49
N VAL A 8 -17.88 10.56 -15.28
CA VAL A 8 -18.81 9.48 -14.91
C VAL A 8 -20.27 9.98 -14.95
N ALA A 9 -20.54 11.18 -14.43
CA ALA A 9 -21.88 11.77 -14.47
C ALA A 9 -22.36 12.06 -15.90
N VAL A 10 -21.48 12.57 -16.76
CA VAL A 10 -21.78 12.82 -18.18
C VAL A 10 -22.01 11.51 -18.92
N ILE A 11 -21.16 10.50 -18.72
CA ILE A 11 -21.33 9.18 -19.33
C ILE A 11 -22.66 8.57 -18.91
N TYR A 12 -23.00 8.63 -17.62
CA TYR A 12 -24.30 8.15 -17.11
C TYR A 12 -25.48 8.86 -17.79
N PHE A 13 -25.45 10.19 -17.87
CA PHE A 13 -26.50 10.96 -18.53
C PHE A 13 -26.62 10.64 -20.02
N VAL A 14 -25.49 10.47 -20.72
CA VAL A 14 -25.45 10.05 -22.13
C VAL A 14 -26.02 8.65 -22.30
N THR A 15 -25.70 7.70 -21.41
CA THR A 15 -26.26 6.35 -21.44
C THR A 15 -27.77 6.38 -21.27
N VAL A 16 -28.30 7.11 -20.28
CA VAL A 16 -29.74 7.21 -20.03
C VAL A 16 -30.48 7.82 -21.21
N THR A 17 -30.00 8.95 -21.75
CA THR A 17 -30.62 9.62 -22.91
C THR A 17 -30.55 8.78 -24.17
N THR A 18 -29.41 8.14 -24.44
CA THR A 18 -29.25 7.26 -25.61
C THR A 18 -30.17 6.04 -25.50
N SER A 19 -30.27 5.41 -24.32
CA SER A 19 -31.19 4.30 -24.09
C SER A 19 -32.65 4.70 -24.25
N ALA A 20 -33.05 5.90 -23.81
CA ALA A 20 -34.39 6.43 -24.01
C ALA A 20 -34.73 6.58 -25.51
N ILE A 21 -33.81 7.17 -26.30
CA ILE A 21 -34.01 7.36 -27.74
C ILE A 21 -34.13 6.01 -28.46
N ILE A 22 -33.25 5.05 -28.15
CA ILE A 22 -33.32 3.73 -28.79
C ILE A 22 -34.60 3.00 -28.38
N PHE A 23 -35.04 3.13 -27.13
CA PHE A 23 -36.29 2.54 -26.64
C PHE A 23 -37.52 3.12 -27.34
N GLU A 24 -37.58 4.45 -27.50
CA GLU A 24 -38.64 5.15 -28.23
C GLU A 24 -38.78 4.58 -29.65
N ILE A 25 -37.66 4.49 -30.37
CA ILE A 25 -37.61 3.97 -31.75
C ILE A 25 -37.98 2.48 -31.80
N ALA A 26 -37.53 1.69 -30.81
CA ALA A 26 -37.75 0.25 -30.78
C ALA A 26 -39.19 -0.13 -30.46
N GLU A 27 -39.83 0.55 -29.50
CA GLU A 27 -41.19 0.26 -29.07
C GLU A 27 -42.24 0.99 -29.92
N GLY A 28 -41.94 2.21 -30.40
CA GLY A 28 -42.78 2.98 -31.34
C GLY A 28 -44.13 3.47 -30.80
N LYS A 29 -44.49 3.11 -29.56
CA LYS A 29 -45.79 3.44 -28.91
C LYS A 29 -45.68 4.44 -27.77
N TYR A 30 -44.48 4.74 -27.30
CA TYR A 30 -44.21 5.68 -26.22
C TYR A 30 -43.64 6.97 -26.82
N ASP A 31 -43.98 8.12 -26.23
CA ASP A 31 -43.38 9.38 -26.63
C ASP A 31 -41.98 9.55 -26.01
N ALA A 32 -41.29 10.64 -26.36
CA ALA A 32 -39.95 10.93 -25.87
C ALA A 32 -39.90 11.11 -24.34
N VAL A 33 -40.98 11.63 -23.73
CA VAL A 33 -41.05 11.89 -22.29
C VAL A 33 -41.22 10.58 -21.52
N ASP A 34 -42.14 9.73 -21.95
CA ASP A 34 -42.39 8.39 -21.42
C ASP A 34 -41.15 7.50 -21.57
N SER A 35 -40.47 7.59 -22.71
CA SER A 35 -39.23 6.85 -22.97
C SER A 35 -38.08 7.30 -22.07
N PHE A 36 -37.96 8.61 -21.83
CA PHE A 36 -36.97 9.15 -20.89
C PHE A 36 -37.32 8.80 -19.44
N TRP A 37 -38.60 8.86 -19.06
CA TRP A 37 -39.10 8.45 -17.75
C TRP A 37 -38.78 6.98 -17.47
N TRP A 38 -39.05 6.08 -18.43
CA TRP A 38 -38.68 4.67 -18.33
C TRP A 38 -37.17 4.48 -18.15
N ALA A 39 -36.35 5.15 -18.96
CA ALA A 39 -34.91 5.03 -18.88
C ALA A 39 -34.38 5.54 -17.53
N PHE A 40 -34.91 6.66 -17.05
CA PHE A 40 -34.52 7.25 -15.77
C PHE A 40 -34.89 6.34 -14.59
N THR A 41 -36.14 5.91 -14.50
CA THR A 41 -36.62 5.05 -13.41
C THR A 41 -35.96 3.67 -13.40
N THR A 42 -35.59 3.16 -14.58
CA THR A 42 -34.81 1.92 -14.71
C THR A 42 -33.35 2.14 -14.26
N ALA A 43 -32.73 3.23 -14.69
CA ALA A 43 -31.33 3.54 -14.34
C ALA A 43 -31.14 3.88 -12.86
N THR A 44 -32.18 4.38 -12.17
CA THR A 44 -32.20 4.60 -10.72
C THR A 44 -32.68 3.39 -9.93
N THR A 45 -32.95 2.24 -10.59
CA THR A 45 -33.52 1.02 -9.99
C THR A 45 -34.88 1.19 -9.30
N THR A 46 -35.58 2.31 -9.56
CA THR A 46 -36.92 2.55 -9.00
C THR A 46 -37.94 1.65 -9.68
N GLY A 47 -37.93 1.61 -11.02
CA GLY A 47 -38.68 0.65 -11.83
C GLY A 47 -40.16 0.50 -11.46
N TYR A 48 -40.97 1.55 -11.63
CA TYR A 48 -42.41 1.51 -11.32
C TYR A 48 -43.18 0.43 -12.10
N GLY A 49 -42.71 0.07 -13.29
CA GLY A 49 -43.27 -1.01 -14.11
C GLY A 49 -44.51 -0.61 -14.94
N ASP A 50 -44.83 0.68 -14.95
CA ASP A 50 -45.82 1.32 -15.82
C ASP A 50 -45.44 1.25 -17.31
N ILE A 51 -44.16 1.47 -17.61
CA ILE A 51 -43.59 1.37 -18.96
C ILE A 51 -42.49 0.31 -18.95
N TYR A 52 -42.52 -0.58 -19.95
CA TYR A 52 -41.55 -1.66 -20.07
C TYR A 52 -41.35 -2.10 -21.53
N PRO A 53 -40.15 -2.63 -21.88
CA PRO A 53 -39.83 -3.11 -23.22
C PRO A 53 -40.53 -4.43 -23.54
N VAL A 54 -41.26 -4.46 -24.64
CA VAL A 54 -41.91 -5.66 -25.16
C VAL A 54 -41.15 -6.24 -26.34
N THR A 55 -40.47 -5.38 -27.11
CA THR A 55 -39.69 -5.76 -28.28
C THR A 55 -38.36 -6.40 -27.91
N LYS A 56 -37.82 -7.23 -28.82
CA LYS A 56 -36.49 -7.86 -28.63
C LYS A 56 -35.40 -6.79 -28.50
N THR A 57 -35.46 -5.75 -29.33
CA THR A 57 -34.52 -4.64 -29.32
C THR A 57 -34.64 -3.82 -28.03
N GLY A 58 -35.85 -3.45 -27.61
CA GLY A 58 -36.08 -2.73 -26.35
C GLY A 58 -35.56 -3.52 -25.14
N ARG A 59 -35.74 -4.84 -25.12
CA ARG A 59 -35.22 -5.71 -24.05
C ARG A 59 -33.68 -5.77 -24.04
N ALA A 60 -33.04 -5.80 -25.21
CA ALA A 60 -31.58 -5.76 -25.28
C ALA A 60 -31.02 -4.43 -24.74
N VAL A 61 -31.67 -3.31 -25.07
CA VAL A 61 -31.31 -1.98 -24.54
C VAL A 61 -31.53 -1.93 -23.02
N ALA A 62 -32.62 -2.49 -22.52
CA ALA A 62 -32.89 -2.55 -21.09
C ALA A 62 -31.83 -3.32 -20.33
N LEU A 63 -31.38 -4.48 -20.85
CA LEU A 63 -30.28 -5.25 -20.27
C LEU A 63 -28.99 -4.43 -20.21
N PHE A 64 -28.67 -3.71 -21.29
CA PHE A 64 -27.52 -2.82 -21.33
C PHE A 64 -27.63 -1.69 -20.29
N LEU A 65 -28.77 -1.01 -20.23
CA LEU A 65 -29.03 0.08 -19.29
C LEU A 65 -28.93 -0.38 -17.83
N MET A 66 -29.48 -1.55 -17.50
CA MET A 66 -29.41 -2.12 -16.16
C MET A 66 -27.98 -2.51 -15.76
N HIS A 67 -27.14 -2.96 -16.70
CA HIS A 67 -25.75 -3.29 -16.39
C HIS A 67 -24.90 -2.03 -16.18
N PHE A 68 -25.02 -1.04 -17.07
CA PHE A 68 -24.17 0.15 -17.05
C PHE A 68 -24.63 1.26 -16.09
N GLY A 69 -25.95 1.41 -15.88
CA GLY A 69 -26.51 2.39 -14.96
C GLY A 69 -26.22 2.03 -13.50
N PRO A 70 -27.03 1.17 -12.87
CA PRO A 70 -26.83 0.81 -11.47
C PRO A 70 -25.63 -0.13 -11.23
N GLY A 71 -25.25 -0.97 -12.19
CA GLY A 71 -24.13 -1.90 -12.01
C GLY A 71 -22.74 -1.24 -11.97
N PHE A 72 -22.54 -0.13 -12.69
CA PHE A 72 -21.22 0.53 -12.77
C PHE A 72 -21.24 1.98 -12.29
N ALA A 73 -22.15 2.82 -12.78
CA ALA A 73 -22.09 4.26 -12.53
C ALA A 73 -22.33 4.60 -11.05
N PHE A 74 -23.35 4.00 -10.41
CA PHE A 74 -23.65 4.23 -9.00
C PHE A 74 -22.51 3.81 -8.05
N PRO A 75 -21.99 2.56 -8.12
CA PRO A 75 -20.86 2.14 -7.29
C PRO A 75 -19.60 2.99 -7.49
N MET A 76 -19.28 3.38 -8.72
CA MET A 76 -18.13 4.24 -9.00
C MET A 76 -18.30 5.63 -8.38
N MET A 77 -19.49 6.25 -8.48
CA MET A 77 -19.75 7.54 -7.85
C MET A 77 -19.60 7.45 -6.33
N THR A 78 -20.19 6.42 -5.70
CA THR A 78 -20.05 6.17 -4.26
C THR A 78 -18.59 5.95 -3.86
N ALA A 79 -17.83 5.13 -4.60
CA ALA A 79 -16.42 4.87 -4.30
C ALA A 79 -15.56 6.14 -4.38
N ILE A 80 -15.77 6.99 -5.38
CA ILE A 80 -15.06 8.27 -5.52
C ILE A 80 -15.39 9.21 -4.36
N MET A 81 -16.64 9.21 -3.89
CA MET A 81 -17.05 10.00 -2.72
C MET A 81 -16.47 9.45 -1.42
N SER A 82 -16.54 8.14 -1.20
CA SER A 82 -16.01 7.47 0.00
C SER A 82 -14.49 7.65 0.12
N ALA A 83 -13.75 7.55 -0.98
CA ALA A 83 -12.30 7.78 -1.01
C ALA A 83 -11.89 9.17 -0.50
N LYS A 84 -12.80 10.16 -0.49
CA LYS A 84 -12.55 11.51 0.04
C LYS A 84 -12.93 11.68 1.50
N LEU A 85 -13.79 10.81 2.02
CA LEU A 85 -14.22 10.84 3.43
C LEU A 85 -13.27 10.03 4.32
N ILE A 86 -12.49 9.13 3.72
CA ILE A 86 -11.42 8.42 4.41
C ILE A 86 -10.30 9.42 4.70
N VAL A 87 -10.26 9.88 5.95
CA VAL A 87 -9.08 10.55 6.52
C VAL A 87 -8.11 9.43 6.88
N ASP A 88 -7.01 9.35 6.15
CA ASP A 88 -5.93 8.41 6.48
C ASP A 88 -5.13 9.00 7.64
N SER A 89 -5.41 8.55 8.86
CA SER A 89 -4.71 8.99 10.08
C SER A 89 -3.25 8.55 10.12
N ASP A 90 -2.92 7.51 9.36
CA ASP A 90 -1.60 6.91 9.30
C ASP A 90 -0.83 7.38 8.04
N ALA A 91 -1.47 8.20 7.20
CA ALA A 91 -0.80 8.85 6.08
C ALA A 91 0.19 9.89 6.61
N PHE A 92 1.48 9.52 6.59
CA PHE A 92 2.57 10.45 6.84
C PHE A 92 2.44 11.68 5.93
N THR A 93 2.45 12.85 6.55
CA THR A 93 2.57 14.09 5.81
C THR A 93 3.93 14.16 5.12
N HIS A 94 4.06 15.02 4.09
CA HIS A 94 5.33 15.16 3.37
C HIS A 94 6.49 15.56 4.29
N GLY A 95 6.23 16.40 5.30
CA GLY A 95 7.21 16.81 6.30
C GLY A 95 7.63 15.66 7.20
N GLU A 96 6.68 14.88 7.73
CA GLU A 96 6.99 13.68 8.53
C GLU A 96 7.74 12.63 7.70
N GLN A 97 7.43 12.51 6.40
CA GLN A 97 8.12 11.59 5.50
C GLN A 97 9.57 12.03 5.23
N GLU A 98 9.83 13.34 5.14
CA GLU A 98 11.17 13.89 5.01
C GLU A 98 11.96 13.72 6.31
N GLN A 99 11.34 14.01 7.45
CA GLN A 99 11.92 13.81 8.77
C GLN A 99 12.24 12.34 9.05
N LEU A 100 11.36 11.42 8.67
CA LEU A 100 11.60 9.97 8.76
C LEU A 100 12.77 9.52 7.88
N LYS A 101 12.92 10.10 6.68
CA LYS A 101 14.08 9.83 5.81
C LYS A 101 15.37 10.34 6.43
N GLU A 102 15.34 11.53 7.03
CA GLU A 102 16.49 12.09 7.75
C GLU A 102 16.86 11.24 8.96
N ASP A 103 15.89 10.81 9.76
CA ASP A 103 16.11 9.94 10.92
C ASP A 103 16.69 8.59 10.49
N ILE A 104 16.16 7.98 9.43
CA ILE A 104 16.71 6.74 8.86
C ILE A 104 18.15 6.96 8.38
N ALA A 105 18.43 8.09 7.72
CA ALA A 105 19.77 8.43 7.26
C ALA A 105 20.74 8.64 8.43
N ALA A 106 20.29 9.32 9.50
CA ALA A 106 21.06 9.56 10.71
C ALA A 106 21.36 8.26 11.45
N ILE A 107 20.35 7.42 11.68
CA ILE A 107 20.48 6.10 12.32
C ILE A 107 21.44 5.20 11.51
N ARG A 108 21.30 5.18 10.18
CA ARG A 108 22.23 4.46 9.29
C ARG A 108 23.65 5.01 9.43
N GLY A 109 23.80 6.33 9.50
CA GLY A 109 25.09 7.00 9.72
C GLY A 109 25.72 6.65 11.07
N MET A 110 24.94 6.45 12.12
CA MET A 110 25.43 5.99 13.43
C MET A 110 25.79 4.51 13.45
N MET A 111 25.02 3.67 12.77
CA MET A 111 25.27 2.22 12.71
C MET A 111 26.45 1.85 11.81
N THR A 112 26.69 2.57 10.72
CA THR A 112 27.73 2.19 9.74
C THR A 112 29.13 2.11 10.38
N PRO A 113 29.61 3.12 11.14
CA PRO A 113 30.91 3.05 11.81
C PRO A 113 30.97 1.97 12.88
N ALA A 114 29.88 1.71 13.60
CA ALA A 114 29.82 0.66 14.63
C ALA A 114 29.91 -0.73 13.98
N ASN A 115 29.19 -0.93 12.88
CA ASN A 115 29.21 -2.13 12.07
C ASN A 115 30.61 -2.39 11.48
N ASP A 116 31.23 -1.36 10.89
CA ASP A 116 32.58 -1.44 10.32
C ASP A 116 33.64 -1.77 11.38
N ARG A 117 33.54 -1.18 12.58
CA ARG A 117 34.41 -1.51 13.72
C ARG A 117 34.23 -2.96 14.18
N GLY A 118 32.98 -3.43 14.23
CA GLY A 118 32.65 -4.82 14.58
C GLY A 118 33.28 -5.81 13.59
N PHE A 119 33.10 -5.59 12.29
CA PHE A 119 33.70 -6.42 11.25
C PHE A 119 35.24 -6.36 11.27
N ALA A 120 35.83 -5.18 11.46
CA ALA A 120 37.28 -5.04 11.58
C ALA A 120 37.84 -5.76 12.82
N ALA A 121 37.12 -5.73 13.95
CA ALA A 121 37.50 -6.46 15.15
C ALA A 121 37.42 -7.98 14.93
N ALA A 122 36.35 -8.47 14.29
CA ALA A 122 36.19 -9.88 13.95
C ALA A 122 37.32 -10.39 13.02
N ALA A 123 37.66 -9.62 11.98
CA ALA A 123 38.74 -9.96 11.05
C ALA A 123 40.12 -10.02 11.75
N ARG A 124 40.38 -9.12 12.70
CA ARG A 124 41.62 -9.15 13.52
C ARG A 124 41.68 -10.39 14.40
N LEU A 125 40.56 -10.74 15.04
CA LEU A 125 40.45 -11.92 15.88
C LEU A 125 40.72 -13.21 15.08
N GLU A 126 40.15 -13.30 13.87
CA GLU A 126 40.38 -14.44 12.98
C GLU A 126 41.86 -14.55 12.58
N ALA A 127 42.53 -13.43 12.29
CA ALA A 127 43.94 -13.42 11.95
C ALA A 127 44.84 -13.84 13.13
N ASP A 128 44.56 -13.37 14.34
CA ASP A 128 45.30 -13.75 15.54
C ASP A 128 45.04 -15.24 15.89
N MET A 129 43.81 -15.71 15.77
CA MET A 129 43.46 -17.13 15.96
C MET A 129 44.15 -18.04 14.94
N ARG A 130 44.25 -17.60 13.68
CA ARG A 130 44.99 -18.32 12.63
C ARG A 130 46.48 -18.43 12.97
N ARG A 131 47.10 -17.36 13.48
CA ARG A 131 48.51 -17.39 13.92
C ARG A 131 48.72 -18.41 15.04
N TYR A 132 47.84 -18.43 16.03
CA TYR A 132 47.89 -19.38 17.13
C TYR A 132 47.78 -20.84 16.67
N LEU A 133 46.92 -21.14 15.70
CA LEU A 133 46.74 -22.50 15.18
C LEU A 133 47.97 -23.03 14.42
N HIS A 134 48.83 -22.15 13.90
CA HIS A 134 50.02 -22.52 13.13
C HIS A 134 51.32 -22.46 13.93
N ASP A 135 51.29 -22.12 15.22
CA ASP A 135 52.49 -22.10 16.07
C ASP A 135 52.69 -23.45 16.77
N GLU A 136 53.75 -24.17 16.40
CA GLU A 136 54.06 -25.50 16.94
C GLU A 136 54.82 -25.44 18.29
N GLU A 137 55.39 -24.29 18.65
CA GLU A 137 56.16 -24.11 19.88
C GLU A 137 55.26 -23.91 21.11
N PRO A 138 55.31 -24.80 22.13
CA PRO A 138 54.37 -24.76 23.27
C PRO A 138 54.49 -23.48 24.11
N THR A 139 55.70 -22.92 24.24
CA THR A 139 55.95 -21.71 25.03
C THR A 139 55.40 -20.45 24.35
N ARG A 140 55.55 -20.33 23.02
CA ARG A 140 54.99 -19.22 22.25
C ARG A 140 53.48 -19.29 22.15
N ARG A 141 52.95 -20.51 22.03
CA ARG A 141 51.52 -20.77 22.05
C ARG A 141 50.87 -20.27 23.34
N ALA A 142 51.48 -20.53 24.50
CA ALA A 142 50.99 -20.02 25.79
C ALA A 142 51.02 -18.48 25.88
N GLN A 143 52.11 -17.85 25.42
CA GLN A 143 52.22 -16.37 25.39
C GLN A 143 51.16 -15.73 24.47
N CYS A 144 50.95 -16.30 23.29
CA CYS A 144 49.94 -15.82 22.34
C CYS A 144 48.51 -15.93 22.88
N LEU A 145 48.23 -17.00 23.64
CA LEU A 145 46.94 -17.22 24.32
C LEU A 145 46.64 -16.15 25.37
N ASP A 146 47.64 -15.79 26.19
CA ASP A 146 47.48 -14.74 27.21
C ASP A 146 47.28 -13.36 26.59
N GLU A 147 48.04 -13.02 25.54
CA GLU A 147 47.85 -11.77 24.80
C GLU A 147 46.46 -11.69 24.16
N PHE A 148 46.02 -12.78 23.54
CA PHE A 148 44.70 -12.88 22.93
C PHE A 148 43.58 -12.71 23.98
N ARG A 149 43.73 -13.35 25.14
CA ARG A 149 42.78 -13.25 26.26
C ARG A 149 42.69 -11.83 26.81
N GLN A 150 43.84 -11.16 26.99
CA GLN A 150 43.87 -9.75 27.39
C GLN A 150 43.20 -8.85 26.37
N ARG A 151 43.42 -9.08 25.07
CA ARG A 151 42.78 -8.30 23.99
C ARG A 151 41.27 -8.50 23.93
N LEU A 152 40.79 -9.73 24.09
CA LEU A 152 39.35 -10.03 24.18
C LEU A 152 38.70 -9.31 25.37
N ALA A 153 39.37 -9.31 26.52
CA ALA A 153 38.89 -8.63 27.73
C ALA A 153 38.76 -7.10 27.56
N LEU A 154 39.48 -6.50 26.60
CA LEU A 154 39.44 -5.07 26.29
C LEU A 154 38.41 -4.72 25.19
N THR A 155 37.63 -5.69 24.71
CA THR A 155 36.62 -5.41 23.68
C THR A 155 35.39 -4.71 24.27
N PRO A 156 34.77 -3.75 23.55
CA PRO A 156 33.65 -2.98 24.08
C PRO A 156 32.40 -3.79 24.48
N TRP A 157 32.23 -4.99 23.92
CA TRP A 157 31.08 -5.85 24.20
C TRP A 157 31.25 -6.73 25.44
N ALA A 158 32.50 -7.05 25.83
CA ALA A 158 32.77 -7.77 27.09
C ALA A 158 32.33 -6.95 28.32
N ASP A 159 32.48 -5.63 28.26
CA ASP A 159 31.98 -4.69 29.27
C ASP A 159 30.46 -4.43 29.17
N ALA A 160 29.84 -4.68 28.01
CA ALA A 160 28.41 -4.46 27.79
C ALA A 160 27.57 -5.60 28.41
N GLU A 161 28.04 -6.84 28.30
CA GLU A 161 27.39 -8.03 28.88
C GLU A 161 27.34 -7.95 30.40
N HIS A 162 28.45 -7.56 31.05
CA HIS A 162 28.55 -7.29 32.49
C HIS A 162 27.70 -6.12 32.99
N ARG A 163 27.30 -5.19 32.12
CA ARG A 163 26.37 -4.10 32.47
C ARG A 163 24.93 -4.60 32.40
N SER A 164 24.59 -5.35 31.36
CA SER A 164 23.23 -5.91 31.17
C SER A 164 22.83 -6.92 32.26
N ASP A 165 23.79 -7.66 32.82
CA ASP A 165 23.51 -8.59 33.92
C ASP A 165 23.30 -7.86 35.25
N ARG A 166 23.99 -6.74 35.48
CA ARG A 166 23.72 -5.89 36.66
C ARG A 166 22.33 -5.28 36.62
N ASP A 167 21.89 -4.84 35.45
CA ASP A 167 20.57 -4.22 35.27
C ASP A 167 19.41 -5.23 35.29
N ARG A 168 19.69 -6.54 35.34
CA ARG A 168 18.67 -7.61 35.47
C ARG A 168 18.48 -8.12 36.91
N GLU A 169 19.40 -7.80 37.81
CA GLU A 169 19.36 -8.22 39.22
C GLU A 169 18.66 -7.19 40.13
N ASP A 170 18.31 -6.02 39.61
CA ASP A 170 17.53 -4.94 40.25
C ASP A 170 16.06 -4.90 39.74
#